data_AF-A0A0S8JVL4-F1
#
_entry.id   AF-A0A0S8JVL4-F1
#
_cell.length_a   1.000
_cell.length_b   1.000
_cell.length_c   1.000
_cell.angle_alpha   90.00
_cell.angle_beta   90.00
_cell.angle_gamma   90.00
#
_symmetry.space_group_name_H-M   'P 1'
#
loop_
_entity.id
_entity.type
_entity.pdbx_description
1 polymer ?
#
loop_
_entity_poly.entity_id
_entity_poly.type
_entity_poly.pdbx_seq_one_letter_code
_entity_poly.pdbx_strand_id
1 'polypeptide(L)'
;MKCSEIENHVTDYVLQELAPELQIQVNEHLAICDKCRGEVQHTEAVIAAFRDSARFRPAPDVYGRIAEQVRAPKSERARLFGLPRSLVFAFGAFLLGIVITRSVDSIIMNIREPSGIEVRQEPPRKAPFSDTVEFYSVPAKNLARI
;
A
#
# COMPACT_ATOMS: atom_id res chain seq x y z
N MET A 1 -20.66 27.94 16.52
CA MET A 1 -22.03 28.14 16.01
C MET A 1 -23.01 28.36 17.15
N LYS A 2 -24.02 29.22 16.98
CA LYS A 2 -25.08 29.47 17.98
C LYS A 2 -26.19 28.39 17.87
N CYS A 3 -26.91 28.11 18.96
CA CYS A 3 -28.00 27.13 18.93
C CYS A 3 -29.09 27.49 17.89
N SER A 4 -29.42 28.77 17.75
CA SER A 4 -30.40 29.24 16.75
C SER A 4 -29.98 29.01 15.30
N GLU A 5 -28.67 28.94 15.03
CA GLU A 5 -28.15 28.63 13.70
C GLU A 5 -28.28 27.13 13.42
N ILE A 6 -28.11 26.29 14.45
CA ILE A 6 -28.25 24.83 14.33
C ILE A 6 -29.67 24.41 14.04
N GLU A 7 -30.65 25.06 14.66
CA GLU A 7 -32.07 24.75 14.44
C GLU A 7 -32.43 24.77 12.94
N ASN A 8 -31.78 25.63 12.14
CA ASN A 8 -31.98 25.69 10.69
C ASN A 8 -31.24 24.60 9.89
N HIS A 9 -30.30 23.89 10.52
CA HIS A 9 -29.43 22.89 9.89
C HIS A 9 -29.64 21.47 10.43
N VAL A 10 -30.50 21.27 11.43
CA VAL A 10 -30.75 19.93 12.03
C VAL A 10 -31.21 18.93 10.97
N THR A 11 -32.15 19.32 10.11
CA THR A 11 -32.69 18.43 9.07
C THR A 11 -31.61 18.05 8.05
N ASP A 12 -30.90 19.04 7.50
CA ASP A 12 -29.81 18.81 6.54
C ASP A 12 -28.68 17.97 7.14
N TYR A 13 -28.40 18.15 8.43
CA TYR A 13 -27.44 17.34 9.17
C TYR A 13 -27.85 15.88 9.24
N VAL A 14 -29.08 15.60 9.66
CA VAL A 14 -29.59 14.22 9.79
C VAL A 14 -29.69 13.52 8.43
N LEU A 15 -30.02 14.27 7.37
CA LEU A 15 -30.09 13.76 6.00
C LEU A 15 -28.72 13.67 5.30
N GLN A 16 -27.64 14.11 5.96
CA GLN A 16 -26.28 14.16 5.40
C GLN A 16 -26.14 15.03 4.14
N GLU A 17 -26.89 16.13 4.09
CA GLU A 17 -26.91 17.08 2.97
C GLU A 17 -26.09 18.37 3.23
N LEU A 18 -25.52 18.50 4.43
CA LEU A 18 -24.65 19.63 4.78
C LEU A 18 -23.31 19.60 4.02
N ALA A 19 -22.82 20.79 3.67
CA ALA A 19 -21.45 20.96 3.19
C ALA A 19 -20.43 20.51 4.27
N PRO A 20 -19.27 19.97 3.86
CA PRO A 20 -18.28 19.43 4.81
C PRO A 20 -17.84 20.42 5.89
N GLU A 21 -17.68 21.70 5.55
CA GLU A 21 -17.25 22.75 6.48
C GLU A 21 -18.32 23.03 7.54
N LEU A 22 -19.60 23.03 7.16
CA LEU A 22 -20.71 23.22 8.10
C LEU A 22 -20.92 21.99 8.97
N GLN A 23 -20.71 20.79 8.41
CA GLN A 23 -20.81 19.55 9.17
C GLN A 23 -19.82 19.52 10.35
N ILE A 24 -18.59 20.01 10.14
CA ILE A 24 -17.59 20.14 11.22
C ILE A 24 -18.11 21.08 12.31
N GLN A 25 -18.62 22.26 11.95
CA GLN A 25 -19.12 23.25 12.92
C GLN A 25 -20.33 22.74 13.71
N VAL A 26 -21.23 22.01 13.07
CA VAL A 26 -22.37 21.37 13.74
C VAL A 26 -21.86 20.29 14.70
N ASN A 27 -20.94 19.42 14.27
CA ASN A 27 -20.36 18.38 15.12
C ASN A 27 -19.68 18.96 16.36
N GLU A 28 -18.89 20.02 16.21
CA GLU A 28 -18.24 20.72 17.33
C GLU A 28 -19.27 21.24 18.34
N HIS A 29 -20.39 21.79 17.88
CA HIS A 29 -21.43 22.26 18.78
C HIS A 29 -22.18 21.11 19.47
N LEU A 30 -22.52 20.04 18.73
CA LEU A 30 -23.22 18.87 19.27
C LEU A 30 -22.38 18.12 20.32
N ALA A 31 -21.05 18.27 20.28
CA ALA A 31 -20.16 17.75 21.32
C ALA A 31 -20.36 18.46 22.68
N ILE A 32 -20.79 19.73 22.67
CA ILE A 32 -20.86 20.59 23.86
C ILE A 32 -22.31 20.82 24.32
N CYS A 33 -23.28 20.88 23.40
CA CYS A 33 -24.67 21.24 23.72
C CYS A 33 -25.61 20.02 23.73
N ASP A 34 -26.04 19.62 24.93
CA ASP A 34 -27.00 18.51 25.08
C ASP A 34 -28.40 18.82 24.53
N LYS A 35 -28.84 20.09 24.54
CA LYS A 35 -30.14 20.51 23.97
C LYS A 35 -30.20 20.19 22.46
N CYS A 36 -29.22 20.70 21.71
CA CYS A 36 -29.15 20.47 20.26
C CYS A 36 -28.91 18.99 19.94
N ARG A 37 -28.18 18.25 20.79
CA ARG A 37 -28.06 16.79 20.63
C ARG A 37 -29.41 16.09 20.77
N GLY A 38 -30.23 16.49 21.74
CA GLY A 38 -31.60 15.96 21.90
C GLY A 38 -32.50 16.25 20.71
N GLU A 39 -32.40 17.44 20.11
CA GLU A 39 -33.15 17.81 18.90
C GLU A 39 -32.76 16.97 17.68
N VAL A 40 -31.46 16.72 17.48
CA VAL A 40 -30.96 15.82 16.43
C VAL A 40 -31.48 14.40 16.66
N GLN A 41 -31.36 13.86 17.87
CA GLN A 41 -31.85 12.52 18.20
C GLN A 41 -33.37 12.39 18.01
N HIS A 42 -34.14 13.42 18.36
CA HIS A 42 -35.58 13.44 18.13
C HIS A 42 -35.90 13.41 16.63
N THR A 43 -35.20 14.21 15.83
CA THR A 43 -35.37 14.26 14.38
C THR A 43 -35.00 12.92 13.72
N GLU A 44 -33.90 12.29 14.15
CA GLU A 44 -33.50 10.94 13.73
C GLU A 44 -34.58 9.91 14.07
N ALA A 45 -35.14 9.95 15.27
CA ALA A 45 -36.20 9.03 15.69
C ALA A 45 -37.47 9.18 14.84
N VAL A 46 -37.85 10.42 14.49
CA VAL A 46 -38.98 10.69 13.60
C VAL A 46 -38.71 10.10 12.21
N ILE A 47 -37.54 10.35 11.63
CA ILE A 47 -37.16 9.81 10.31
C ILE A 47 -37.13 8.28 10.33
N ALA A 48 -36.59 7.68 11.39
CA ALA A 48 -36.58 6.24 11.57
C ALA A 48 -37.99 5.64 11.63
N ALA A 49 -38.94 6.30 12.32
CA ALA A 49 -40.33 5.87 12.36
C ALA A 49 -41.00 5.86 10.98
N PHE A 50 -40.68 6.83 10.12
CA PHE A 50 -41.16 6.85 8.74
C PHE A 50 -40.49 5.80 7.86
N ARG A 51 -39.24 5.42 8.15
CA ARG A 51 -38.50 4.40 7.38
C ARG A 51 -39.19 3.04 7.41
N ASP A 52 -39.85 2.72 8.52
CA ASP A 52 -40.59 1.47 8.70
C ASP A 52 -42.06 1.57 8.27
N SER A 53 -42.56 2.78 7.99
CA SER A 53 -43.91 2.97 7.47
C SER A 53 -44.01 2.38 6.05
N ALA A 54 -45.01 1.50 5.85
CA ALA A 54 -45.33 0.72 4.65
C ALA A 54 -44.30 0.80 3.52
N ARG A 55 -43.37 -0.18 3.46
CA ARG A 55 -42.37 -0.29 2.39
C ARG A 55 -43.01 0.00 1.04
N PHE A 56 -42.66 1.13 0.46
CA PHE A 56 -43.02 1.46 -0.90
C PHE A 56 -42.56 0.32 -1.80
N ARG A 57 -43.52 -0.39 -2.42
CA ARG A 57 -43.21 -1.38 -3.45
C ARG A 57 -43.20 -0.64 -4.77
N PRO A 58 -42.02 -0.30 -5.33
CA PRO A 58 -41.98 0.31 -6.66
C PRO A 58 -42.59 -0.67 -7.68
N ALA A 59 -43.04 -0.13 -8.81
CA ALA A 59 -43.47 -0.96 -9.92
C ALA A 59 -42.33 -1.91 -10.35
N PRO A 60 -42.65 -3.14 -10.79
CA PRO A 60 -41.66 -4.20 -11.02
C PRO A 60 -40.59 -3.85 -12.07
N ASP A 61 -40.86 -2.86 -12.92
CA ASP A 61 -39.99 -2.39 -13.99
C ASP A 61 -38.99 -1.29 -13.56
N VAL A 62 -39.21 -0.64 -12.42
CA VAL A 62 -38.39 0.50 -11.94
C VAL A 62 -36.94 0.07 -11.73
N TYR A 63 -36.72 -1.07 -11.08
CA TYR A 63 -35.35 -1.58 -10.85
C TYR A 63 -34.64 -1.96 -12.15
N GLY A 64 -35.39 -2.42 -13.18
CA GLY A 64 -34.83 -2.68 -14.51
C GLY A 64 -34.29 -1.40 -15.16
N ARG A 65 -35.10 -0.34 -15.16
CA ARG A 65 -34.71 0.97 -15.70
C ARG A 65 -33.51 1.59 -14.96
N ILE A 66 -33.51 1.50 -13.62
CA ILE A 66 -32.37 1.96 -12.81
C ILE A 66 -31.12 1.13 -13.12
N ALA A 67 -31.22 -0.20 -13.22
CA ALA A 67 -30.07 -1.04 -13.54
C ALA A 67 -29.47 -0.73 -14.92
N GLU A 68 -30.30 -0.36 -15.90
CA GLU A 68 -29.83 0.08 -17.21
C GLU A 68 -29.11 1.44 -17.15
N GLN A 69 -29.62 2.40 -16.36
CA GLN A 69 -29.00 3.73 -16.20
C GLN A 69 -27.73 3.71 -15.32
N VAL A 70 -27.72 2.90 -14.26
CA VAL A 70 -26.60 2.78 -13.31
C VAL A 70 -25.51 1.85 -13.83
N ARG A 71 -25.75 1.11 -14.92
CA ARG A 71 -24.66 0.47 -15.68
C ARG A 71 -23.75 1.58 -16.23
N ALA A 72 -22.80 2.00 -15.38
CA ALA A 72 -21.65 2.76 -15.80
C ALA A 72 -21.07 2.02 -17.02
N PRO A 73 -20.80 2.73 -18.14
CA PRO A 73 -20.20 2.10 -19.29
C PRO A 73 -18.99 1.34 -18.77
N LYS A 74 -19.01 0.01 -18.89
CA LYS A 74 -17.84 -0.81 -18.55
C LYS A 74 -16.73 -0.17 -19.33
N SER A 75 -15.78 0.48 -18.63
CA SER A 75 -14.64 1.05 -19.32
C SER A 75 -14.00 -0.11 -20.07
N GLU A 76 -14.17 -0.11 -21.39
CA GLU A 76 -13.49 -1.04 -22.26
C GLU A 76 -12.03 -0.61 -22.18
N ARG A 77 -11.34 -1.13 -21.16
CA ARG A 77 -9.91 -0.95 -21.02
C ARG A 77 -9.32 -1.44 -22.32
N ALA A 78 -8.87 -0.51 -23.15
CA ALA A 78 -8.35 -0.80 -24.48
C ALA A 78 -7.29 -1.88 -24.36
N ARG A 79 -7.66 -3.09 -24.80
CA ARG A 79 -6.77 -4.25 -24.83
C ARG A 79 -5.93 -4.10 -26.09
N LEU A 80 -4.65 -3.81 -25.95
CA LEU A 80 -3.71 -3.99 -27.05
C LEU A 80 -3.39 -5.48 -27.14
N PHE A 81 -3.72 -6.10 -28.28
CA PHE A 81 -3.51 -7.54 -28.53
C PHE A 81 -4.12 -8.48 -27.46
N GLY A 82 -5.24 -8.09 -26.84
CA GLY A 82 -5.91 -8.91 -25.82
C GLY A 82 -5.22 -8.92 -24.44
N LEU A 83 -4.05 -8.29 -24.30
CA LEU A 83 -3.29 -8.23 -23.05
C LEU A 83 -3.58 -6.93 -22.28
N PRO A 84 -3.55 -6.95 -20.92
CA PRO A 84 -3.67 -5.74 -20.13
C PRO A 84 -2.42 -4.87 -20.30
N ARG A 85 -2.59 -3.55 -20.42
CA ARG A 85 -1.49 -2.58 -20.62
C ARG A 85 -0.36 -2.73 -19.59
N SER A 86 -0.70 -3.03 -18.33
CA SER A 86 0.30 -3.25 -17.26
C SER A 86 1.27 -4.38 -17.59
N LEU A 87 0.80 -5.44 -18.25
CA LEU A 87 1.61 -6.59 -18.64
C LEU A 87 2.57 -6.24 -19.79
N VAL A 88 2.09 -5.46 -20.76
CA VAL A 88 2.91 -4.94 -21.86
C VAL A 88 4.04 -4.06 -21.33
N PHE A 89 3.74 -3.16 -20.39
CA PHE A 89 4.75 -2.33 -19.75
C PHE A 89 5.73 -3.14 -18.89
N ALA A 90 5.26 -4.15 -18.16
CA ALA A 90 6.11 -5.04 -17.37
C ALA A 90 7.09 -5.82 -18.26
N PHE A 91 6.61 -6.39 -19.37
CA PHE A 91 7.47 -7.06 -20.36
C PHE A 91 8.47 -6.11 -21.00
N GLY A 92 8.03 -4.90 -21.39
CA GLY A 92 8.91 -3.88 -21.94
C GLY A 92 10.03 -3.49 -20.99
N ALA A 93 9.71 -3.23 -19.72
CA ALA A 93 10.70 -2.90 -18.69
C ALA A 93 11.67 -4.07 -18.40
N PHE A 94 11.16 -5.30 -18.39
CA PHE A 94 11.98 -6.50 -18.19
C PHE A 94 13.01 -6.68 -19.33
N LEU A 95 12.57 -6.58 -20.58
CA LEU A 95 13.46 -6.69 -21.74
C LEU A 95 14.49 -5.56 -21.78
N LEU A 96 14.07 -4.33 -21.45
CA LEU A 96 14.98 -3.18 -21.32
C LEU A 96 16.06 -3.44 -20.27
N GLY A 97 15.70 -3.98 -19.11
CA GLY A 97 16.63 -4.35 -18.06
C GLY A 97 17.70 -5.32 -18.52
N ILE A 98 17.30 -6.39 -19.24
CA ILE A 98 18.24 -7.39 -19.78
C ILE A 98 19.26 -6.74 -20.74
N VAL A 99 18.79 -5.86 -21.62
CA VAL A 99 19.65 -5.16 -22.59
C VAL A 99 20.66 -4.26 -21.88
N ILE A 100 20.23 -3.52 -20.85
CA ILE A 100 21.11 -2.66 -20.05
C ILE A 100 22.17 -3.50 -19.34
N THR A 101 21.79 -4.59 -18.65
CA THR A 101 22.76 -5.43 -17.93
C THR A 101 23.80 -6.02 -18.87
N ARG A 102 23.39 -6.56 -20.02
CA ARG A 102 24.31 -7.10 -21.04
C ARG A 102 25.25 -6.04 -21.60
N SER A 103 24.77 -4.82 -21.78
CA SER A 103 25.59 -3.70 -22.28
C SER A 103 26.68 -3.33 -21.26
N VAL A 104 26.34 -3.29 -19.98
CA VAL A 104 27.31 -3.01 -18.90
C VAL A 104 28.37 -4.10 -18.80
N ASP A 105 27.98 -5.38 -18.84
CA ASP A 105 28.93 -6.50 -18.81
C ASP A 105 29.92 -6.44 -19.97
N SER A 106 29.44 -6.10 -21.17
CA SER A 106 30.29 -5.94 -22.35
C SER A 106 31.31 -4.81 -22.19
N ILE A 107 30.92 -3.70 -21.55
CA ILE A 107 31.82 -2.57 -21.28
C ILE A 107 32.87 -2.96 -20.23
N ILE A 108 32.46 -3.62 -19.14
CA ILE A 108 33.36 -4.07 -18.08
C ILE A 108 34.40 -5.07 -18.61
N MET A 109 33.97 -6.02 -19.45
CA MET A 109 34.88 -6.99 -20.07
C MET A 109 35.91 -6.32 -20.99
N ASN A 110 35.52 -5.26 -21.70
CA ASN A 110 36.43 -4.51 -22.56
C ASN A 110 37.47 -3.69 -21.78
N ILE A 111 37.14 -3.25 -20.55
CA ILE A 111 38.06 -2.51 -19.68
C ILE A 111 39.07 -3.45 -18.99
N ARG A 112 38.73 -4.75 -18.86
CA ARG A 112 39.63 -5.79 -18.34
C ARG A 112 40.58 -6.34 -19.41
N GLU A 113 41.17 -5.50 -20.25
CA GLU A 113 42.46 -5.87 -20.81
C GLU A 113 43.43 -6.01 -19.63
N PRO A 114 43.99 -7.21 -19.39
CA PRO A 114 44.86 -7.42 -18.25
C PRO A 114 46.10 -6.58 -18.47
N SER A 115 46.23 -5.47 -17.72
CA SER A 115 47.50 -4.80 -17.53
C SER A 115 48.50 -5.89 -17.15
N GLY A 116 49.44 -6.21 -18.05
CA GLY A 116 50.34 -7.33 -17.90
C GLY A 116 50.93 -7.31 -16.50
N ILE A 117 50.52 -8.26 -15.66
CA ILE A 117 51.10 -8.44 -14.35
C ILE A 117 52.50 -8.97 -14.66
N GLU A 118 53.46 -8.05 -14.72
CA GLU A 118 54.86 -8.38 -14.81
C GLU A 118 55.22 -9.02 -13.47
N VAL A 119 55.06 -10.34 -13.39
CA VAL A 119 55.36 -11.13 -12.19
C VAL A 119 56.87 -11.06 -12.00
N ARG A 120 57.33 -10.06 -11.26
CA ARG A 120 58.72 -9.94 -10.83
C ARG A 120 58.98 -11.07 -9.85
N GLN A 121 59.56 -12.17 -10.34
CA GLN A 121 59.98 -13.28 -9.51
C GLN A 121 61.13 -12.82 -8.61
N GLU A 122 60.82 -12.48 -7.36
CA GLU A 122 61.86 -12.34 -6.35
C GLU A 122 62.43 -13.72 -6.01
N PRO A 123 63.77 -13.87 -5.97
CA PRO A 123 64.39 -15.15 -5.67
C PRO A 123 63.99 -15.61 -4.25
N PRO A 124 63.81 -16.93 -4.05
CA PRO A 124 63.34 -17.48 -2.78
C PRO A 124 64.24 -17.06 -1.62
N ARG A 125 63.68 -16.25 -0.72
CA ARG A 125 64.32 -15.85 0.53
C ARG A 125 64.53 -17.10 1.37
N LYS A 126 65.79 -17.42 1.70
CA LYS A 126 66.16 -18.55 2.56
C LYS A 126 65.32 -18.49 3.84
N ALA A 127 64.57 -19.57 4.11
CA ALA A 127 63.67 -19.67 5.24
C ALA A 127 64.42 -19.48 6.57
N PRO A 128 64.03 -18.53 7.44
CA PRO A 128 64.40 -18.60 8.84
C PRO A 128 63.64 -19.75 9.50
N PHE A 129 64.38 -20.44 10.36
CA PHE A 129 64.05 -21.64 11.13
C PHE A 129 62.57 -21.81 11.52
N SER A 130 62.09 -23.02 11.28
CA SER A 130 60.85 -23.56 11.83
C SER A 130 60.97 -23.71 13.34
N ASP A 131 60.39 -22.79 14.11
CA ASP A 131 59.95 -23.09 15.47
C ASP A 131 58.68 -23.96 15.36
N THR A 132 58.90 -25.26 15.23
CA THR A 132 57.85 -26.26 15.42
C THR A 132 57.44 -26.23 16.88
N VAL A 133 56.32 -25.56 17.17
CA VAL A 133 55.60 -25.71 18.44
C VAL A 133 55.06 -27.14 18.46
N GLU A 134 55.75 -28.04 19.17
CA GLU A 134 55.23 -29.36 19.49
C GLU A 134 54.03 -29.20 20.42
N PHE A 135 52.83 -29.44 19.88
CA PHE A 135 51.62 -29.52 20.68
C PHE A 135 51.65 -30.84 21.47
N TYR A 136 51.99 -30.76 22.76
CA TYR A 136 51.81 -31.88 23.69
C TYR A 136 50.31 -32.24 23.78
N SER A 137 49.93 -33.39 23.24
CA SER A 137 48.62 -33.98 23.47
C SER A 137 48.54 -34.53 24.90
N VAL A 138 47.77 -33.89 25.78
CA VAL A 138 47.51 -34.40 27.12
C VAL A 138 46.50 -35.56 27.03
N PRO A 139 46.77 -36.74 27.62
CA PRO A 139 45.86 -37.88 27.55
C PRO A 139 44.56 -37.64 28.34
N ALA A 140 43.43 -37.99 27.73
CA ALA A 140 42.06 -37.73 28.16
C ALA A 140 41.57 -38.49 29.41
N LYS A 141 42.47 -38.94 30.31
CA LYS A 141 42.07 -39.75 31.49
C LYS A 141 41.50 -38.93 32.65
N ASN A 142 41.54 -37.60 32.61
CA ASN A 142 41.14 -36.74 33.73
C ASN A 142 39.88 -35.88 33.49
N LEU A 143 39.17 -36.04 32.36
CA LEU A 143 37.99 -35.21 32.05
C LEU A 143 36.64 -35.78 32.52
N ALA A 144 36.64 -36.92 33.21
CA ALA A 144 35.40 -37.54 33.72
C ALA A 144 35.43 -37.67 35.26
N ARG A 145 35.55 -36.53 35.95
CA ARG A 145 35.11 -36.39 37.34
C ARG A 145 34.93 -34.91 37.64
N ILE A 146 33.70 -34.44 37.49
CA ILE A 146 32.93 -33.56 38.41
C ILE A 146 31.56 -33.37 37.75
#